data_AF-A0A919HYH5-F1
#
_entry.id   AF-A0A919HYH5-F1
#
_cell.length_a   1.000
_cell.length_b   1.000
_cell.length_c   1.000
_cell.angle_alpha   90.00
_cell.angle_beta   90.00
_cell.angle_gamma   90.00
#
_symmetry.space_group_name_H-M   'P 1'
#
loop_
_entity.id
_entity.type
_entity.pdbx_description
1 polymer ?
#
loop_
_entity_poly.entity_id
_entity_poly.type
_entity_poly.pdbx_seq_one_letter_code
_entity_poly.pdbx_strand_id
1 'polypeptide(L)'
;MCLSARATAAALGHLGNAAHPEVQRAIQHIFASAKKHGKPSGILAPVEADARRYLEWGATFVAVGSDLGVFRSATQKLADAFKK
;
A
#
# COMPACT_ATOMS: atom_id res chain seq x y z
N MET A 1 -5.71 -5.67 12.13
CA MET A 1 -5.35 -4.23 12.10
C MET A 1 -5.13 -3.83 10.64
N CYS A 2 -5.89 -2.86 10.13
CA CYS A 2 -5.77 -2.40 8.73
C CYS A 2 -5.08 -1.04 8.69
N LEU A 3 -4.12 -0.86 7.80
CA LEU A 3 -3.30 0.32 7.64
C LEU A 3 -3.57 1.01 6.31
N SER A 4 -3.53 2.35 6.33
CA SER A 4 -3.49 3.17 5.12
C SER A 4 -2.12 3.80 5.00
N ALA A 5 -1.34 3.40 3.99
CA ALA A 5 0.02 3.92 3.79
C ALA A 5 0.02 5.45 3.60
N ARG A 6 -1.01 6.00 2.93
CA ARG A 6 -1.15 7.45 2.71
C ARG A 6 -1.46 8.21 3.98
N ALA A 7 -2.34 7.69 4.83
CA ALA A 7 -2.69 8.33 6.10
C ALA A 7 -1.49 8.33 7.05
N THR A 8 -0.75 7.22 7.12
CA THR A 8 0.50 7.13 7.90
C THR A 8 1.54 8.11 7.38
N ALA A 9 1.68 8.25 6.07
CA ALA A 9 2.60 9.22 5.48
C ALA A 9 2.24 10.66 5.85
N ALA A 10 0.96 11.04 5.75
CA ALA A 10 0.49 12.36 6.18
C ALA A 10 0.74 12.62 7.68
N ALA A 11 0.45 11.64 8.54
CA ALA A 11 0.63 11.75 9.99
C ALA A 11 2.11 11.90 10.41
N LEU A 12 3.04 11.38 9.59
CA LEU A 12 4.48 11.49 9.82
C LEU A 12 5.12 12.67 9.06
N GLY A 13 4.32 13.59 8.51
CA GLY A 13 4.82 14.77 7.79
C GLY A 13 5.30 14.50 6.35
N HIS A 14 5.09 13.28 5.84
CA HIS A 14 5.47 12.84 4.49
C HIS A 14 4.25 12.77 3.57
N LEU A 15 3.44 13.83 3.52
CA LEU A 15 2.20 13.85 2.74
C LEU A 15 2.45 13.44 1.27
N GLY A 16 1.73 12.41 0.81
CA GLY A 16 1.88 11.87 -0.54
C GLY A 16 3.09 10.95 -0.76
N ASN A 17 4.04 10.88 0.19
CA ASN A 17 5.25 10.06 0.08
C ASN A 17 5.22 8.85 1.04
N ALA A 18 4.38 7.87 0.71
CA ALA A 18 4.32 6.62 1.49
C ALA A 18 5.58 5.75 1.40
N ALA A 19 6.44 5.97 0.40
CA ALA A 19 7.70 5.28 0.23
C ALA A 19 8.82 5.85 1.13
N HIS A 20 8.58 6.97 1.82
CA HIS A 20 9.59 7.57 2.68
C HIS A 20 10.08 6.57 3.74
N PRO A 21 11.41 6.47 3.99
CA PRO A 21 11.96 5.45 4.90
C PRO A 21 11.35 5.45 6.30
N GLU A 22 10.97 6.61 6.81
CA GLU A 22 10.30 6.73 8.11
C GLU A 22 8.89 6.09 8.10
N VAL A 23 8.13 6.31 7.03
CA VAL A 23 6.79 5.72 6.86
C VAL A 23 6.90 4.21 6.73
N GLN A 24 7.88 3.72 5.97
CA GLN A 24 8.13 2.28 5.83
C GLN A 24 8.52 1.63 7.16
N ARG A 25 9.39 2.27 7.95
CA ARG A 25 9.74 1.81 9.31
C ARG A 25 8.51 1.76 10.21
N ALA A 26 7.65 2.78 10.17
CA ALA A 26 6.43 2.80 10.96
C ALA A 26 5.47 1.66 10.56
N ILE A 27 5.26 1.44 9.26
CA ILE A 27 4.43 0.33 8.75
C ILE A 27 4.98 -1.02 9.23
N GLN A 28 6.29 -1.24 9.09
CA GLN A 28 6.95 -2.47 9.53
C GLN A 28 6.81 -2.68 11.05
N HIS A 29 6.98 -1.62 11.85
CA HIS A 29 6.79 -1.67 13.29
C HIS A 29 5.35 -2.07 13.66
N ILE A 30 4.36 -1.52 12.97
CA ILE A 30 2.95 -1.84 13.23
C ILE A 30 2.65 -3.29 12.87
N PHE A 31 3.17 -3.81 11.76
CA PHE A 31 3.05 -5.23 11.42
C PHE A 31 3.69 -6.14 12.47
N ALA A 32 4.90 -5.81 12.92
CA ALA A 32 5.58 -6.56 13.98
C ALA A 32 4.78 -6.55 15.31
N SER A 33 4.20 -5.40 15.67
CA SER A 33 3.36 -5.26 16.85
C SER A 33 2.05 -6.06 16.72
N ALA A 34 1.37 -6.00 15.57
CA ALA A 34 0.17 -6.79 15.32
C ALA A 34 0.46 -8.29 15.42
N LYS A 35 1.58 -8.75 14.83
CA LYS A 35 2.06 -10.14 14.93
C LYS A 35 2.35 -10.55 16.38
N LYS A 36 3.01 -9.70 17.17
CA LYS A 36 3.29 -9.95 18.60
C LYS A 36 2.01 -10.21 19.41
N HIS A 37 0.91 -9.55 19.04
CA HIS A 37 -0.39 -9.71 19.70
C HIS A 37 -1.28 -10.79 19.04
N GLY A 38 -0.76 -11.56 18.09
CA GLY A 38 -1.54 -12.58 17.36
C GLY A 38 -2.67 -12.00 16.50
N LYS A 39 -2.60 -10.71 16.15
CA LYS A 39 -3.63 -10.03 15.35
C LYS A 39 -3.23 -10.00 13.88
N PRO A 40 -4.12 -10.37 12.94
CA PRO A 40 -3.83 -10.24 11.53
C PRO A 40 -3.59 -8.77 11.15
N SER A 41 -2.72 -8.53 10.19
CA SER A 41 -2.36 -7.19 9.73
C SER A 41 -2.59 -7.03 8.24
N GLY A 42 -2.92 -5.82 7.80
CA GLY A 42 -3.23 -5.58 6.41
C GLY A 42 -3.10 -4.13 5.99
N ILE A 43 -3.02 -3.92 4.69
CA ILE A 43 -2.69 -2.61 4.09
C ILE A 43 -3.23 -2.47 2.66
N LEU A 44 -3.52 -1.23 2.26
CA LEU A 44 -3.79 -0.87 0.85
C LEU A 44 -2.47 -0.54 0.13
N ALA A 45 -2.14 -1.34 -0.88
CA ALA A 45 -0.93 -1.22 -1.68
C ALA A 45 -1.26 -1.41 -3.18
N PRO A 46 -1.64 -0.33 -3.90
CA PRO A 46 -1.98 -0.41 -5.32
C PRO A 46 -0.75 -0.60 -6.24
N VAL A 47 0.47 -0.48 -5.69
CA VAL A 47 1.72 -0.75 -6.40
C VAL A 47 2.16 -2.17 -6.07
N GLU A 48 2.36 -3.00 -7.10
CA GLU A 48 2.67 -4.42 -6.94
C GLU A 48 3.91 -4.68 -6.07
N ALA A 49 4.98 -3.92 -6.30
CA ALA A 49 6.23 -4.05 -5.54
C ALA A 49 6.02 -3.81 -4.03
N ASP A 50 5.16 -2.84 -3.68
CA ASP A 50 4.82 -2.56 -2.29
C ASP A 50 3.95 -3.67 -1.70
N ALA A 51 2.97 -4.18 -2.47
CA ALA A 51 2.12 -5.28 -2.02
C ALA A 51 2.95 -6.53 -1.70
N ARG A 52 3.90 -6.90 -2.58
CA ARG A 52 4.83 -8.01 -2.35
C ARG A 52 5.67 -7.79 -1.10
N ARG A 53 6.27 -6.60 -0.95
CA ARG A 53 7.06 -6.23 0.22
C ARG A 53 6.27 -6.35 1.53
N TYR A 54 5.00 -5.92 1.54
CA TYR A 54 4.18 -6.00 2.75
C TYR A 54 3.74 -7.44 3.08
N LEU A 55 3.50 -8.28 2.06
CA LEU A 55 3.26 -9.71 2.26
C LEU A 55 4.49 -10.40 2.87
N GLU A 56 5.69 -10.08 2.39
CA GLU A 56 6.95 -10.58 2.96
C GLU A 56 7.14 -10.16 4.42
N TRP A 57 6.67 -8.97 4.80
CA TRP A 57 6.71 -8.48 6.19
C TRP A 57 5.62 -9.08 7.09
N GLY A 58 4.76 -9.95 6.55
CA GLY A 58 3.74 -10.67 7.31
C GLY A 58 2.37 -10.01 7.34
N ALA A 59 2.06 -9.12 6.40
CA ALA A 59 0.68 -8.71 6.16
C ALA A 59 -0.13 -9.92 5.65
N THR A 60 -1.27 -10.19 6.29
CA THR A 60 -2.12 -11.35 5.98
C THR A 60 -3.31 -10.99 5.10
N PHE A 61 -3.67 -9.70 4.99
CA PHE A 61 -4.70 -9.23 4.09
C PHE A 61 -4.25 -7.93 3.40
N VAL A 62 -4.00 -7.97 2.10
CA VAL A 62 -3.49 -6.82 1.34
C VAL A 62 -4.47 -6.45 0.24
N ALA A 63 -4.96 -5.22 0.25
CA ALA A 63 -5.73 -4.68 -0.87
C ALA A 63 -4.74 -4.23 -1.95
N VAL A 64 -4.66 -4.99 -3.03
CA VAL A 64 -3.66 -4.81 -4.12
C VAL A 64 -4.07 -3.79 -5.18
N GLY A 65 -5.25 -3.18 -5.04
CA GLY A 65 -5.78 -2.24 -6.02
C GLY A 65 -7.15 -1.70 -5.62
N SER A 66 -7.72 -0.87 -6.48
CA SER A 66 -9.11 -0.42 -6.41
C SER A 66 -9.74 -0.54 -7.79
N ASP A 67 -11.04 -0.79 -7.84
CA ASP A 67 -11.85 -0.76 -9.06
C ASP A 67 -11.62 0.53 -9.86
N LEU A 68 -11.67 1.69 -9.20
CA LEU A 68 -11.43 2.99 -9.82
C LEU A 68 -10.01 3.11 -10.39
N GLY A 69 -9.00 2.67 -9.63
CA GLY A 69 -7.60 2.71 -10.08
C GLY A 69 -7.35 1.81 -11.29
N VAL A 70 -7.91 0.60 -11.28
CA VAL A 70 -7.84 -0.35 -12.39
C VAL A 70 -8.57 0.20 -13.61
N PHE A 71 -9.81 0.68 -13.43
CA PHE A 71 -10.61 1.26 -14.50
C PHE A 71 -9.89 2.43 -15.18
N ARG A 72 -9.39 3.40 -14.40
CA ARG A 72 -8.62 4.54 -14.91
C ARG A 72 -7.39 4.09 -15.69
N SER A 73 -6.59 3.19 -15.12
CA SER A 73 -5.34 2.74 -15.74
C SER A 73 -5.59 1.97 -17.04
N ALA A 74 -6.55 1.03 -17.03
CA ALA A 74 -6.85 0.19 -18.18
C ALA A 74 -7.44 1.00 -19.35
N THR A 75 -8.39 1.90 -19.07
CA THR A 75 -8.99 2.76 -20.10
C THR A 75 -8.00 3.76 -20.68
N GLN A 76 -7.13 4.36 -19.85
CA GLN A 76 -6.05 5.22 -20.34
C GLN A 76 -5.08 4.44 -21.24
N LYS A 77 -4.64 3.25 -20.81
CA LYS A 77 -3.75 2.39 -21.60
C LYS A 77 -4.36 2.00 -22.95
N LEU A 78 -5.66 1.73 -22.98
CA LEU A 78 -6.38 1.45 -24.22
C LEU A 78 -6.39 2.67 -25.15
N ALA A 79 -6.70 3.87 -24.64
CA ALA A 79 -6.68 5.09 -25.46
C ALA A 79 -5.27 5.41 -26.01
N ASP A 80 -4.24 5.28 -25.17
CA ASP A 80 -2.84 5.56 -25.53
C ASP A 80 -2.30 4.64 -26.64
N ALA A 81 -2.88 3.44 -26.80
CA ALA A 81 -2.48 2.50 -27.84
C ALA A 81 -2.95 2.92 -29.24
N PHE A 82 -3.94 3.81 -29.35
CA PHE A 82 -4.56 4.22 -30.63
C PHE A 82 -4.47 5.73 -30.91
N LYS A 83 -4.10 6.56 -29.92
CA LYS A 83 -4.08 8.03 -30.03
C LYS A 83 -2.67 8.64 -29.93
N LYS A 84 -1.62 7.84 -30.17
CA LYS A 84 -0.24 8.33 -30.26
C LYS A 84 0.13 8.71 -31.67
#